data_AF-A0A7W0YAG5-F1
#
_entry.id   AF-A0A7W0YAG5-F1
#
_cell.length_a   1.000
_cell.length_b   1.000
_cell.length_c   1.000
_cell.angle_alpha   90.00
_cell.angle_beta   90.00
_cell.angle_gamma   90.00
#
_symmetry.space_group_name_H-M   'P 1'
#
loop_
_entity.id
_entity.type
_entity.pdbx_description
1 polymer ?
#
loop_
_entity_poly.entity_id
_entity_poly.type
_entity_poly.pdbx_seq_one_letter_code
_entity_poly.pdbx_strand_id
1 'polypeptide(L)'
;DDANRYDLSFERIEMPSGIIMTRADQGVEILSPHVSLSEVKLDLRGPFQRTPLVPPSTVPATAAQLSAKLRQRRLRFLDSLSGRIYFTVKVKLDLPVLGTRRLDQAVRMPIQEGSLDYRALDDSLDWLEGAFLDIDMNDDRLAVRWKVPIVGSSKDLISFALDEDAVTLASFGRVPVRSFADFRTGTGKVVSKADERKRKIVQALSLDAIDIALSLLAPRSVEMPGGGLVMFGGDDQPGLVDLKVTGAIKDTGAGALRGAIGSIDVTIKDAKIGPVMLTADRLHFDGLDQLEVVFDGFTPVSARAVIHRVTATNLRLKLGAGEPPA
;
A
#
# COMPACT_ATOMS: atom_id res chain seq x y z
N ASP A 1 12.23 -18.54 -2.09
CA ASP A 1 12.56 -18.31 -3.51
C ASP A 1 14.08 -18.16 -3.59
N ASP A 2 14.69 -18.26 -4.77
CA ASP A 2 16.16 -18.23 -4.93
C ASP A 2 16.80 -16.85 -4.61
N ALA A 3 16.06 -15.93 -4.00
CA ALA A 3 16.50 -14.55 -3.73
C ALA A 3 16.41 -14.12 -2.25
N ASN A 4 16.02 -15.00 -1.33
CA ASN A 4 15.95 -14.70 0.12
C ASN A 4 15.18 -13.41 0.45
N ARG A 5 14.14 -13.10 -0.35
CA ARG A 5 13.39 -11.83 -0.28
C ARG A 5 12.34 -11.80 0.83
N TYR A 6 11.92 -12.97 1.26
CA TYR A 6 10.88 -13.18 2.24
C TYR A 6 11.40 -14.21 3.23
N ASP A 7 11.46 -13.84 4.50
CA ASP A 7 11.73 -14.77 5.59
C ASP A 7 10.49 -14.78 6.51
N LEU A 8 9.91 -15.96 6.67
CA LEU A 8 8.76 -16.19 7.54
C LEU A 8 9.18 -17.20 8.59
N SER A 9 9.22 -16.77 9.84
CA SER A 9 9.50 -17.62 10.98
C SER A 9 8.41 -17.52 12.03
N PHE A 10 8.27 -18.57 12.81
CA PHE A 10 7.37 -18.65 13.95
C PHE A 10 8.12 -19.35 15.07
N GLU A 11 7.90 -18.92 16.30
CA GLU A 11 8.57 -19.52 17.46
C GLU A 11 7.96 -20.88 17.81
N ARG A 12 6.62 -20.95 17.77
CA ARG A 12 5.86 -22.11 18.21
C ARG A 12 4.61 -22.30 17.38
N ILE A 13 4.33 -23.56 17.05
CA ILE A 13 3.06 -24.00 16.48
C ILE A 13 2.39 -24.95 17.46
N GLU A 14 1.13 -24.69 17.78
CA GLU A 14 0.29 -25.58 18.58
C GLU A 14 -0.93 -26.02 17.78
N MET A 15 -1.22 -27.32 17.82
CA MET A 15 -2.39 -27.92 17.21
C MET A 15 -3.07 -28.81 18.26
N PRO A 16 -3.82 -28.22 19.22
CA PRO A 16 -4.32 -28.94 20.40
C PRO A 16 -5.29 -30.08 20.03
N SER A 17 -6.00 -29.94 18.91
CA SER A 17 -6.90 -30.97 18.38
C SER A 17 -6.20 -31.96 17.44
N GLY A 18 -4.88 -31.88 17.33
CA GLY A 18 -4.08 -32.68 16.43
C GLY A 18 -4.21 -32.28 14.95
N ILE A 19 -3.72 -33.18 14.11
CA ILE A 19 -3.75 -33.08 12.65
C ILE A 19 -4.50 -34.29 12.11
N ILE A 20 -5.42 -34.06 11.20
CA ILE A 20 -6.08 -35.09 10.41
C ILE A 20 -5.49 -35.02 9.01
N MET A 21 -4.96 -36.14 8.53
CA MET A 21 -4.48 -36.26 7.15
C MET A 21 -5.41 -37.18 6.38
N THR A 22 -5.95 -36.70 5.28
CA THR A 22 -6.82 -37.47 4.38
C THR A 22 -6.22 -37.48 2.98
N ARG A 23 -6.47 -38.57 2.24
CA ARG A 23 -6.17 -38.60 0.81
C ARG A 23 -7.20 -37.71 0.10
N ALA A 24 -6.71 -36.76 -0.70
CA ALA A 24 -7.55 -35.95 -1.57
C ALA A 24 -7.59 -36.56 -2.99
N ASP A 25 -8.52 -36.12 -3.83
CA ASP A 25 -8.61 -36.54 -5.24
C ASP A 25 -7.27 -36.37 -5.99
N GLN A 26 -6.50 -35.34 -5.61
CA GLN A 26 -5.11 -35.12 -6.01
C GLN A 26 -4.27 -34.74 -4.79
N GLY A 27 -3.47 -35.70 -4.29
CA GLY A 27 -2.51 -35.48 -3.21
C GLY A 27 -3.07 -35.71 -1.80
N VAL A 28 -2.70 -34.83 -0.87
CA VAL A 28 -2.98 -34.98 0.57
C VAL A 28 -3.66 -33.73 1.09
N GLU A 29 -4.73 -33.91 1.85
CA GLU A 29 -5.38 -32.85 2.62
C GLU A 29 -4.96 -32.97 4.09
N ILE A 30 -4.47 -31.86 4.63
CA ILE A 30 -4.13 -31.70 6.04
C ILE A 30 -5.17 -30.78 6.65
N LEU A 31 -5.89 -31.28 7.65
CA LEU A 31 -6.90 -30.55 8.40
C LEU A 31 -6.45 -30.41 9.85
N SER A 32 -6.52 -29.20 10.40
CA SER A 32 -6.42 -28.96 11.82
C SER A 32 -7.59 -28.08 12.29
N PRO A 33 -8.44 -28.56 13.21
CA PRO A 33 -9.57 -27.77 13.73
C PRO A 33 -9.13 -26.47 14.40
N HIS A 34 -7.98 -26.50 15.07
CA HIS A 34 -7.42 -25.34 15.76
C HIS A 34 -5.91 -25.32 15.60
N VAL A 35 -5.38 -24.21 15.08
CA VAL A 35 -3.95 -23.93 15.01
C VAL A 35 -3.67 -22.62 15.71
N SER A 36 -2.64 -22.59 16.54
CA SER A 36 -2.12 -21.37 17.16
C SER A 36 -0.64 -21.23 16.83
N LEU A 37 -0.27 -20.11 16.22
CA LEU A 37 1.10 -19.73 15.93
C LEU A 37 1.50 -18.62 16.90
N SER A 38 2.65 -18.77 17.56
CA SER A 38 3.21 -17.73 18.45
C SER A 38 4.39 -17.05 17.77
N GLU A 39 4.42 -15.72 17.91
CA GLU A 39 5.48 -14.83 17.43
C GLU A 39 5.83 -15.08 15.95
N VAL A 40 4.88 -14.77 15.06
CA VAL A 40 5.07 -14.85 13.62
C VAL A 40 5.84 -13.62 13.16
N LYS A 41 7.04 -13.84 12.60
CA LYS A 41 7.91 -12.80 12.05
C LYS A 41 7.95 -12.91 10.55
N LEU A 42 7.65 -11.81 9.87
CA LEU A 42 7.78 -11.67 8.43
C LEU A 42 8.78 -10.56 8.12
N ASP A 43 9.90 -10.93 7.51
CA ASP A 43 10.90 -9.99 6.99
C ASP A 43 10.84 -9.97 5.46
N LEU A 44 10.65 -8.77 4.92
CA LEU A 44 10.55 -8.49 3.49
C LEU A 44 11.72 -7.58 3.07
N ARG A 45 12.52 -8.02 2.10
CA ARG A 45 13.63 -7.24 1.56
C ARG A 45 13.36 -6.82 0.12
N GLY A 46 13.71 -5.57 -0.18
CA GLY A 46 13.56 -4.99 -1.50
C GLY A 46 14.40 -5.69 -2.59
N PRO A 47 14.23 -5.27 -3.86
CA PRO A 47 13.49 -4.07 -4.25
C PRO A 47 11.97 -4.30 -4.31
N PHE A 48 11.21 -3.45 -3.60
CA PHE A 48 9.75 -3.35 -3.73
C PHE A 48 9.34 -2.65 -5.03
N GLN A 49 10.28 -1.91 -5.64
CA GLN A 49 10.15 -1.46 -7.02
C GLN A 49 10.47 -2.64 -7.94
N ARG A 50 9.47 -3.09 -8.71
CA ARG A 50 9.79 -3.84 -9.92
C ARG A 50 10.35 -2.86 -10.93
N THR A 51 11.68 -2.74 -10.98
CA THR A 51 12.36 -2.26 -12.19
C THR A 51 11.80 -3.12 -13.32
N PRO A 52 11.08 -2.57 -14.31
CA PRO A 52 10.86 -3.33 -15.52
C PRO A 52 12.26 -3.67 -16.04
N LEU A 53 12.56 -4.96 -16.24
CA LEU A 53 13.81 -5.42 -16.84
C LEU A 53 13.98 -4.88 -18.28
N VAL A 54 12.95 -4.24 -18.80
CA VAL A 54 12.85 -3.67 -20.12
C VAL A 54 12.77 -2.14 -19.95
N PRO A 55 13.62 -1.36 -20.63
CA PRO A 55 13.55 0.10 -20.57
C PRO A 55 12.12 0.60 -20.83
N PRO A 56 11.72 1.75 -20.24
CA PRO A 56 10.35 2.29 -20.37
C PRO A 56 9.90 2.53 -21.82
N SER A 57 10.82 2.51 -22.78
CA SER A 57 10.54 2.63 -24.22
C SER A 57 9.89 1.40 -24.87
N THR A 58 9.82 0.26 -24.17
CA THR A 58 9.39 -1.03 -24.77
C THR A 58 8.11 -1.63 -24.17
N VAL A 59 7.62 -1.12 -23.04
CA VAL A 59 6.29 -1.49 -22.55
C VAL A 59 5.30 -0.46 -23.10
N PRO A 60 4.33 -0.83 -23.97
CA PRO A 60 3.33 0.11 -24.41
C PRO A 60 2.59 0.69 -23.20
N ALA A 61 2.38 2.00 -23.18
CA ALA A 61 1.76 2.73 -22.06
C ALA A 61 0.46 2.06 -21.58
N THR A 62 -0.28 1.49 -22.52
CA THR A 62 -1.51 0.71 -22.33
C THR A 62 -1.34 -0.52 -21.43
N ALA A 63 -0.25 -1.29 -21.57
CA ALA A 63 -0.02 -2.48 -20.74
C ALA A 63 0.31 -2.12 -19.28
N ALA A 64 1.05 -1.04 -19.08
CA ALA A 64 1.37 -0.53 -17.75
C ALA A 64 0.14 0.08 -17.06
N GLN A 65 -0.78 0.69 -17.82
CA GLN A 65 -2.07 1.15 -17.32
C GLN A 65 -3.01 -0.01 -16.96
N LEU A 66 -3.10 -1.03 -17.81
CA LEU A 66 -3.92 -2.23 -17.54
C LEU A 66 -3.50 -2.94 -16.25
N SER A 67 -2.19 -3.07 -16.01
CA SER A 67 -1.67 -3.69 -14.78
C SER A 67 -1.95 -2.85 -13.52
N ALA A 68 -1.94 -1.51 -13.62
CA ALA A 68 -2.37 -0.62 -12.55
C ALA A 68 -3.88 -0.81 -12.24
N LYS A 69 -4.73 -0.77 -13.27
CA LYS A 69 -6.18 -1.01 -13.11
C LYS A 69 -6.49 -2.36 -12.46
N LEU A 70 -5.76 -3.42 -12.82
CA LEU A 70 -5.90 -4.74 -12.19
C LEU A 70 -5.49 -4.73 -10.72
N ARG A 71 -4.44 -3.99 -10.35
CA ARG A 71 -4.02 -3.85 -8.95
C ARG A 71 -5.06 -3.10 -8.13
N GLN A 72 -5.57 -1.98 -8.63
CA GLN A 72 -6.65 -1.25 -7.97
C GLN A 72 -7.90 -2.12 -7.78
N ARG A 73 -8.30 -2.89 -8.79
CA ARG A 73 -9.41 -3.84 -8.65
C ARG A 73 -9.20 -4.86 -7.53
N ARG A 74 -7.97 -5.35 -7.32
CA ARG A 74 -7.63 -6.27 -6.23
C ARG A 74 -7.61 -5.60 -4.85
N LEU A 75 -7.45 -4.28 -4.81
CA LEU A 75 -7.43 -3.49 -3.59
C LEU A 75 -8.81 -2.88 -3.25
N ARG A 76 -9.90 -3.36 -3.86
CA ARG A 76 -11.28 -2.90 -3.59
C ARG A 76 -11.72 -3.07 -2.14
N PHE A 77 -11.12 -3.97 -1.37
CA PHE A 77 -11.40 -4.06 0.06
C PHE A 77 -11.05 -2.78 0.83
N LEU A 78 -10.17 -1.93 0.29
CA LEU A 78 -9.87 -0.62 0.87
C LEU A 78 -11.04 0.38 0.72
N ASP A 79 -12.07 0.08 -0.09
CA ASP A 79 -13.23 0.96 -0.31
C ASP A 79 -14.15 1.09 0.92
N SER A 80 -13.99 0.27 1.96
CA SER A 80 -14.71 0.44 3.23
C SER A 80 -13.79 0.84 4.39
N LEU A 81 -12.54 1.17 4.07
CA LEU A 81 -11.62 1.73 5.05
C LEU A 81 -12.17 3.06 5.55
N SER A 82 -12.15 3.26 6.86
CA SER A 82 -12.53 4.53 7.47
C SER A 82 -11.46 4.96 8.46
N GLY A 83 -11.29 6.27 8.65
CA GLY A 83 -10.31 6.78 9.58
C GLY A 83 -9.77 8.15 9.18
N ARG A 84 -8.48 8.36 9.41
CA ARG A 84 -7.83 9.64 9.19
C ARG A 84 -6.35 9.50 8.87
N ILE A 85 -5.83 10.46 8.15
CA ILE A 85 -4.41 10.62 7.82
C ILE A 85 -4.03 12.04 8.21
N TYR A 86 -3.06 12.16 9.12
CA TYR A 86 -2.44 13.39 9.54
C TYR A 86 -0.95 13.35 9.19
N PHE A 87 -0.41 14.45 8.67
CA PHE A 87 1.03 14.61 8.50
C PHE A 87 1.37 16.08 8.36
N THR A 88 2.65 16.40 8.50
CA THR A 88 3.21 17.72 8.19
C THR A 88 4.01 17.63 6.90
N VAL A 89 3.61 18.37 5.88
CA VAL A 89 4.42 18.55 4.67
C VAL A 89 5.47 19.60 4.97
N LYS A 90 6.74 19.25 4.78
CA LYS A 90 7.85 20.20 4.86
C LYS A 90 8.50 20.38 3.51
N VAL A 91 8.65 21.63 3.09
CA VAL A 91 9.28 21.97 1.81
C VAL A 91 10.34 23.02 2.03
N LYS A 92 11.56 22.76 1.55
CA LYS A 92 12.63 23.75 1.47
C LYS A 92 12.83 24.16 0.02
N LEU A 93 12.62 25.43 -0.24
CA LEU A 93 12.77 26.04 -1.56
C LEU A 93 13.96 26.98 -1.57
N ASP A 94 14.65 27.07 -2.69
CA ASP A 94 15.68 28.07 -2.97
C ASP A 94 15.29 28.84 -4.23
N LEU A 95 14.60 29.96 -4.03
CA LEU A 95 14.00 30.73 -5.10
C LEU A 95 14.99 31.80 -5.58
N PRO A 96 15.19 31.95 -6.91
CA PRO A 96 15.92 33.09 -7.45
C PRO A 96 15.28 34.39 -6.96
N VAL A 97 16.11 35.35 -6.52
CA VAL A 97 15.70 36.69 -6.02
C VAL A 97 15.03 36.69 -4.63
N LEU A 98 14.19 35.70 -4.30
CA LEU A 98 13.45 35.64 -3.03
C LEU A 98 14.19 34.88 -1.92
N GLY A 99 15.29 34.20 -2.24
CA GLY A 99 16.13 33.45 -1.29
C GLY A 99 15.52 32.11 -0.86
N THR A 100 16.08 31.51 0.19
CA THR A 100 15.59 30.24 0.74
C THR A 100 14.29 30.43 1.51
N ARG A 101 13.26 29.64 1.17
CA ARG A 101 11.99 29.58 1.88
C ARG A 101 11.79 28.20 2.48
N ARG A 102 11.15 28.14 3.64
CA ARG A 102 10.74 26.89 4.30
C ARG A 102 9.25 26.95 4.57
N LEU A 103 8.59 25.83 4.33
CA LEU A 103 7.19 25.61 4.61
C LEU A 103 7.08 24.40 5.52
N ASP A 104 6.30 24.52 6.58
CA ASP A 104 5.82 23.41 7.40
C ASP A 104 4.29 23.53 7.47
N GLN A 105 3.56 22.61 6.81
CA GLN A 105 2.09 22.64 6.76
C GLN A 105 1.48 21.37 7.33
N ALA A 106 0.61 21.52 8.33
CA ALA A 106 -0.14 20.41 8.89
C ALA A 106 -1.35 20.08 8.01
N VAL A 107 -1.37 18.87 7.45
CA VAL A 107 -2.43 18.33 6.61
C VAL A 107 -3.28 17.38 7.42
N ARG A 108 -4.61 17.52 7.30
CA ARG A 108 -5.57 16.64 7.96
C ARG A 108 -6.60 16.14 6.95
N MET A 109 -6.58 14.83 6.71
CA MET A 109 -7.48 14.21 5.73
C MET A 109 -8.31 13.11 6.40
N PRO A 110 -9.64 13.26 6.47
CA PRO A 110 -10.50 12.14 6.81
C PRO A 110 -10.52 11.12 5.67
N ILE A 111 -10.59 9.84 6.02
CA ILE A 111 -10.88 8.74 5.11
C ILE A 111 -12.29 8.27 5.40
N GLN A 112 -13.18 8.41 4.42
CA GLN A 112 -14.56 8.00 4.53
C GLN A 112 -14.87 7.06 3.37
N GLU A 113 -15.36 5.85 3.67
CA GLU A 113 -15.69 4.85 2.66
C GLU A 113 -14.54 4.67 1.65
N GLY A 114 -13.34 4.48 2.19
CA GLY A 114 -12.15 4.19 1.43
C GLY A 114 -11.69 5.29 0.48
N SER A 115 -12.18 6.52 0.65
CA SER A 115 -11.82 7.65 -0.20
C SER A 115 -11.36 8.85 0.61
N LEU A 116 -10.49 9.65 -0.01
CA LEU A 116 -10.02 10.93 0.50
C LEU A 116 -10.48 12.07 -0.41
N ASP A 117 -10.65 13.24 0.18
CA ASP A 117 -10.97 14.47 -0.55
C ASP A 117 -9.67 15.16 -0.98
N TYR A 118 -9.34 15.06 -2.27
CA TYR A 118 -8.11 15.64 -2.80
C TYR A 118 -8.28 17.13 -3.10
N ARG A 119 -9.50 17.63 -3.30
CA ARG A 119 -9.76 19.06 -3.48
C ARG A 119 -9.56 19.80 -2.17
N ALA A 120 -10.10 19.27 -1.07
CA ALA A 120 -9.84 19.83 0.25
C ALA A 120 -8.34 19.82 0.60
N LEU A 121 -7.60 18.79 0.13
CA LEU A 121 -6.14 18.77 0.24
C LEU A 121 -5.49 19.89 -0.58
N ASP A 122 -5.88 20.05 -1.84
CA ASP A 122 -5.36 21.11 -2.73
C ASP A 122 -5.66 22.52 -2.19
N ASP A 123 -6.90 22.78 -1.79
CA ASP A 123 -7.31 24.05 -1.15
C ASP A 123 -6.50 24.33 0.13
N SER A 124 -6.17 23.29 0.91
CA SER A 124 -5.34 23.41 2.11
C SER A 124 -3.86 23.70 1.83
N LEU A 125 -3.44 23.56 0.56
CA LEU A 125 -2.12 23.90 0.05
C LEU A 125 -2.11 25.24 -0.70
N ASP A 126 -3.27 25.75 -1.13
CA ASP A 126 -3.42 26.94 -1.98
C ASP A 126 -3.00 28.27 -1.28
N TRP A 127 -2.92 28.29 0.06
CA TRP A 127 -2.38 29.44 0.81
C TRP A 127 -0.86 29.59 0.69
N LEU A 128 -0.16 28.65 0.04
CA LEU A 128 1.19 28.88 -0.45
C LEU A 128 1.17 30.15 -1.31
N GLU A 129 1.72 31.27 -0.83
CA GLU A 129 1.79 32.59 -1.49
C GLU A 129 2.39 32.50 -2.93
N GLY A 130 1.61 31.96 -3.87
CA GLY A 130 2.01 31.56 -5.22
C GLY A 130 2.05 30.03 -5.49
N ALA A 131 0.94 29.30 -5.36
CA ALA A 131 0.59 28.08 -6.13
C ALA A 131 1.78 27.20 -6.59
N PHE A 132 2.55 26.69 -5.62
CA PHE A 132 3.77 25.93 -5.91
C PHE A 132 3.53 24.43 -6.04
N LEU A 133 2.57 23.90 -5.27
CA LEU A 133 2.11 22.53 -5.31
C LEU A 133 0.63 22.55 -5.72
N ASP A 134 0.27 21.74 -6.70
CA ASP A 134 -1.06 21.68 -7.31
C ASP A 134 -1.43 20.20 -7.45
N ILE A 135 -2.60 19.81 -6.95
CA ILE A 135 -3.11 18.44 -7.03
C ILE A 135 -4.30 18.42 -7.97
N ASP A 136 -4.04 17.97 -9.19
CA ASP A 136 -5.00 18.06 -10.27
C ASP A 136 -5.21 16.70 -10.96
N MET A 137 -6.42 16.53 -11.48
CA MET A 137 -6.80 15.37 -12.28
C MET A 137 -6.50 15.68 -13.75
N ASN A 138 -5.81 14.77 -14.43
CA ASN A 138 -5.60 14.84 -15.87
C ASN A 138 -6.00 13.52 -16.51
N ASP A 139 -7.11 13.55 -17.22
CA ASP A 139 -7.73 12.38 -17.86
C ASP A 139 -7.92 11.20 -16.89
N ASP A 140 -7.00 10.24 -16.94
CA ASP A 140 -7.01 8.97 -16.19
C ASP A 140 -6.04 8.94 -15.01
N ARG A 141 -5.54 10.09 -14.55
CA ARG A 141 -4.55 10.16 -13.46
C ARG A 141 -4.76 11.33 -12.52
N LEU A 142 -4.47 11.09 -11.24
CA LEU A 142 -4.26 12.14 -10.25
C LEU A 142 -2.77 12.49 -10.23
N ALA A 143 -2.44 13.78 -10.37
CA ALA A 143 -1.06 14.23 -10.40
C ALA A 143 -0.81 15.30 -9.33
N VAL A 144 0.22 15.09 -8.52
CA VAL A 144 0.80 16.12 -7.69
C VAL A 144 1.85 16.83 -8.54
N ARG A 145 1.56 18.08 -8.89
CA ARG A 145 2.38 18.91 -9.76
C ARG A 145 3.06 20.01 -8.99
N TRP A 146 4.27 20.30 -9.43
CA TRP A 146 4.93 21.53 -9.10
C TRP A 146 4.62 22.59 -10.16
N LYS A 147 4.21 23.80 -9.75
CA LYS A 147 3.97 24.95 -10.64
C LYS A 147 4.83 26.12 -10.19
N VAL A 148 5.52 26.79 -11.13
CA VAL A 148 6.26 28.03 -10.82
C VAL A 148 5.48 29.20 -11.42
N PRO A 149 4.88 30.09 -10.61
CA PRO A 149 4.02 31.17 -11.09
C PRO A 149 4.67 32.08 -12.15
N ILE A 150 5.98 32.28 -12.09
CA ILE A 150 6.70 33.23 -12.95
C ILE A 150 7.14 32.62 -14.29
N VAL A 151 7.33 31.29 -14.37
CA VAL A 151 7.97 30.63 -15.52
C VAL A 151 7.01 29.69 -16.28
N GLY A 152 5.78 29.51 -15.80
CA GLY A 152 4.71 28.76 -16.48
C GLY A 152 4.94 27.26 -16.65
N SER A 153 6.09 26.71 -16.23
CA SER A 153 6.38 25.28 -16.37
C SER A 153 5.82 24.49 -15.18
N SER A 154 4.88 23.59 -15.43
CA SER A 154 4.43 22.58 -14.47
C SER A 154 5.21 21.28 -14.63
N LYS A 155 5.51 20.59 -13.53
CA LYS A 155 6.18 19.27 -13.55
C LYS A 155 5.45 18.30 -12.62
N ASP A 156 5.06 17.15 -13.14
CA ASP A 156 4.51 16.06 -12.33
C ASP A 156 5.61 15.53 -11.39
N LEU A 157 5.39 15.66 -10.07
CA LEU A 157 6.26 15.09 -9.05
C LEU A 157 5.91 13.61 -8.83
N ILE A 158 4.63 13.37 -8.55
CA ILE A 158 4.05 12.05 -8.33
C ILE A 158 2.75 11.98 -9.12
N SER A 159 2.51 10.86 -9.78
CA SER A 159 1.26 10.59 -10.47
C SER A 159 0.72 9.22 -10.08
N PHE A 160 -0.60 9.12 -10.02
CA PHE A 160 -1.34 7.92 -9.67
C PHE A 160 -2.32 7.64 -10.80
N ALA A 161 -2.28 6.42 -11.35
CA ALA A 161 -3.28 6.00 -12.33
C ALA A 161 -4.63 5.84 -11.63
N LEU A 162 -5.73 6.12 -12.33
CA LEU A 162 -7.10 5.96 -11.84
C LEU A 162 -7.84 4.91 -12.68
N ASP A 163 -8.59 4.04 -12.02
CA ASP A 163 -9.60 3.22 -12.69
C ASP A 163 -10.90 4.00 -12.95
N GLU A 164 -11.85 3.41 -13.67
CA GLU A 164 -13.09 4.09 -14.11
C GLU A 164 -13.94 4.60 -12.94
N ASP A 165 -14.02 3.83 -11.86
CA ASP A 165 -14.73 4.25 -10.64
C ASP A 165 -14.01 5.42 -9.96
N ALA A 166 -12.66 5.36 -9.90
CA ALA A 166 -11.85 6.42 -9.32
C ALA A 166 -11.91 7.72 -10.13
N VAL A 167 -11.95 7.66 -11.47
CA VAL A 167 -12.17 8.84 -12.33
C VAL A 167 -13.55 9.45 -12.06
N THR A 168 -14.57 8.60 -11.91
CA THR A 168 -15.92 9.08 -11.60
C THR A 168 -15.95 9.81 -10.24
N LEU A 169 -15.36 9.23 -9.20
CA LEU A 169 -15.26 9.88 -7.88
C LEU A 169 -14.41 11.17 -7.93
N ALA A 170 -13.36 11.19 -8.75
CA ALA A 170 -12.48 12.34 -8.88
C ALA A 170 -13.21 13.57 -9.44
N SER A 171 -14.24 13.38 -10.29
CA SER A 171 -15.11 14.48 -10.73
C SER A 171 -15.81 15.21 -9.58
N PHE A 172 -16.02 14.51 -8.44
CA PHE A 172 -16.56 15.06 -7.19
C PHE A 172 -15.49 15.50 -6.18
N GLY A 173 -14.21 15.51 -6.57
CA GLY A 173 -13.11 15.92 -5.68
C GLY A 173 -12.58 14.84 -4.75
N ARG A 174 -13.01 13.57 -4.93
CA ARG A 174 -12.60 12.45 -4.08
C ARG A 174 -11.87 11.38 -4.85
N VAL A 175 -10.92 10.70 -4.22
CA VAL A 175 -10.21 9.57 -4.82
C VAL A 175 -10.13 8.39 -3.86
N PRO A 176 -10.32 7.14 -4.33
CA PRO A 176 -10.13 5.95 -3.52
C PRO A 176 -8.69 5.80 -3.00
N VAL A 177 -8.52 5.30 -1.78
CA VAL A 177 -7.21 5.03 -1.17
C VAL A 177 -6.42 4.02 -2.00
N ARG A 178 -7.11 3.06 -2.62
CA ARG A 178 -6.49 2.07 -3.51
C ARG A 178 -5.72 2.68 -4.68
N SER A 179 -6.07 3.90 -5.11
CA SER A 179 -5.39 4.59 -6.21
C SER A 179 -3.94 4.97 -5.85
N PHE A 180 -3.61 5.12 -4.56
CA PHE A 180 -2.26 5.44 -4.12
C PHE A 180 -1.28 4.26 -4.18
N ALA A 181 -1.76 3.04 -4.41
CA ALA A 181 -0.90 1.85 -4.57
C ALA A 181 -0.07 1.88 -5.87
N ASP A 182 -0.49 2.70 -6.85
CA ASP A 182 0.11 2.76 -8.19
C ASP A 182 0.81 4.09 -8.44
N PHE A 183 1.66 4.51 -7.51
CA PHE A 183 2.42 5.74 -7.66
C PHE A 183 3.55 5.61 -8.69
N ARG A 184 3.77 6.69 -9.44
CA ARG A 184 4.93 6.87 -10.31
C ARG A 184 5.59 8.21 -9.98
N THR A 185 6.89 8.17 -9.74
CA THR A 185 7.70 9.38 -9.57
C THR A 185 8.25 9.83 -10.91
N GLY A 186 8.19 11.13 -11.21
CA GLY A 186 8.59 11.73 -12.50
C GLY A 186 10.10 11.72 -12.81
N THR A 187 10.89 10.79 -12.25
CA THR A 187 12.36 10.80 -12.26
C THR A 187 13.02 9.96 -13.38
N GLY A 188 12.27 9.54 -14.39
CA GLY A 188 12.76 8.63 -15.44
C GLY A 188 13.33 9.27 -16.73
N LYS A 189 13.38 10.60 -16.88
CA LYS A 189 13.96 11.24 -18.09
C LYS A 189 15.38 11.73 -17.82
N VAL A 190 16.29 11.39 -18.74
CA VAL A 190 17.65 11.93 -18.85
C VAL A 190 17.61 13.44 -18.60
N VAL A 191 18.31 13.87 -17.55
CA VAL A 191 18.32 15.24 -17.05
C VAL A 191 18.92 16.14 -18.13
N SER A 192 18.09 17.00 -18.72
CA SER A 192 18.59 18.09 -19.56
C SER A 192 19.25 19.17 -18.67
N LYS A 193 20.21 19.95 -19.19
CA LYS A 193 20.83 21.08 -18.44
C LYS A 193 19.81 22.08 -17.85
N ALA A 194 18.58 22.13 -18.38
CA ALA A 194 17.50 22.94 -17.84
C ALA A 194 16.87 22.34 -16.56
N ASP A 195 16.83 21.01 -16.42
CA ASP A 195 16.33 20.32 -15.22
C ASP A 195 17.28 20.46 -14.03
N GLU A 196 18.60 20.58 -14.26
CA GLU A 196 19.58 20.85 -13.20
C GLU A 196 19.35 22.21 -12.51
N ARG A 197 19.04 23.26 -13.29
CA ARG A 197 18.71 24.58 -12.72
C ARG A 197 17.42 24.56 -11.90
N LYS A 198 16.47 23.70 -12.23
CA LYS A 198 15.18 23.57 -11.53
C LYS A 198 15.26 22.67 -10.29
N ARG A 199 16.13 21.65 -10.27
CA ARG A 199 16.51 20.92 -9.04
C ARG A 199 17.16 21.83 -8.00
N LYS A 200 17.77 22.94 -8.40
CA LYS A 200 18.24 23.94 -7.44
C LYS A 200 17.10 24.66 -6.70
N ILE A 201 15.85 24.60 -7.18
CA ILE A 201 14.74 25.34 -6.59
C ILE A 201 14.03 24.56 -5.47
N VAL A 202 13.80 23.26 -5.62
CA VAL A 202 13.31 22.41 -4.52
C VAL A 202 14.50 21.67 -3.94
N GLN A 203 14.92 22.06 -2.74
CA GLN A 203 16.09 21.51 -2.07
C GLN A 203 15.73 20.29 -1.22
N ALA A 204 14.54 20.28 -0.63
CA ALA A 204 14.04 19.15 0.16
C ALA A 204 12.51 19.13 0.23
N LEU A 205 11.94 17.92 0.26
CA LEU A 205 10.54 17.61 0.54
C LEU A 205 10.49 16.48 1.58
N SER A 206 9.78 16.68 2.69
CA SER A 206 9.51 15.60 3.65
C SER A 206 8.05 15.58 4.11
N LEU A 207 7.62 14.39 4.50
CA LEU A 207 6.36 14.12 5.19
C LEU A 207 6.73 13.73 6.62
N ASP A 208 6.60 14.68 7.53
CA ASP A 208 6.93 14.53 8.93
C ASP A 208 5.67 14.27 9.76
N ALA A 209 5.83 13.76 10.98
CA ALA A 209 4.74 13.55 11.93
C ALA A 209 3.52 12.85 11.30
N ILE A 210 3.78 11.84 10.45
CA ILE A 210 2.74 11.00 9.88
C ILE A 210 2.05 10.31 11.06
N ASP A 211 0.74 10.40 11.11
CA ASP A 211 -0.18 9.74 12.05
C ASP A 211 -1.42 9.31 11.26
N ILE A 212 -1.50 8.02 11.00
CA ILE A 212 -2.58 7.39 10.24
C ILE A 212 -3.33 6.50 11.22
N ALA A 213 -4.64 6.66 11.32
CA ALA A 213 -5.50 5.77 12.09
C ALA A 213 -6.62 5.25 11.20
N LEU A 214 -6.70 3.94 11.00
CA LEU A 214 -7.59 3.31 10.04
C LEU A 214 -8.31 2.09 10.64
N SER A 215 -9.50 1.81 10.16
CA SER A 215 -10.30 0.64 10.53
C SER A 215 -11.13 0.16 9.36
N LEU A 216 -11.39 -1.15 9.34
CA LEU A 216 -12.25 -1.81 8.36
C LEU A 216 -13.38 -2.51 9.12
N LEU A 217 -14.49 -1.79 9.29
CA LEU A 217 -15.62 -2.26 10.09
C LEU A 217 -16.58 -3.15 9.31
N ALA A 218 -16.75 -2.88 8.01
CA ALA A 218 -17.64 -3.64 7.16
C ALA A 218 -16.92 -4.83 6.51
N PRO A 219 -17.54 -6.03 6.45
CA PRO A 219 -16.96 -7.18 5.77
C PRO A 219 -16.66 -6.89 4.30
N ARG A 220 -15.51 -7.34 3.81
CA ARG A 220 -15.12 -7.22 2.40
C ARG A 220 -14.43 -8.46 1.90
N SER A 221 -14.78 -8.86 0.69
CA SER A 221 -14.11 -9.97 0.02
C SER A 221 -13.15 -9.49 -1.07
N VAL A 222 -12.10 -10.26 -1.26
CA VAL A 222 -11.08 -10.08 -2.30
C VAL A 222 -10.86 -11.43 -2.95
N GLU A 223 -10.97 -11.47 -4.27
CA GLU A 223 -10.60 -12.65 -5.05
C GLU A 223 -9.07 -12.73 -5.16
N MET A 224 -8.52 -13.90 -4.85
CA MET A 224 -7.07 -14.11 -4.93
C MET A 224 -6.62 -14.41 -6.35
N PRO A 225 -5.40 -14.00 -6.74
CA PRO A 225 -4.80 -14.43 -8.00
C PRO A 225 -4.66 -15.96 -8.02
N GLY A 226 -5.29 -16.62 -9.00
CA GLY A 226 -5.28 -18.09 -9.09
C GLY A 226 -6.49 -18.79 -8.48
N GLY A 227 -7.51 -18.02 -8.05
CA GLY A 227 -8.75 -18.54 -7.47
C GLY A 227 -8.77 -18.45 -5.94
N GLY A 228 -9.98 -18.58 -5.39
CA GLY A 228 -10.24 -18.45 -3.96
C GLY A 228 -10.64 -17.04 -3.53
N LEU A 229 -11.11 -16.95 -2.29
CA LEU A 229 -11.66 -15.73 -1.69
C LEU A 229 -10.99 -15.48 -0.34
N VAL A 230 -10.62 -14.24 -0.09
CA VAL A 230 -10.24 -13.74 1.23
C VAL A 230 -11.31 -12.77 1.67
N MET A 231 -11.99 -13.06 2.78
CA MET A 231 -12.99 -12.18 3.38
C MET A 231 -12.39 -11.55 4.64
N PHE A 232 -12.30 -10.24 4.67
CA PHE A 232 -11.93 -9.47 5.86
C PHE A 232 -13.18 -9.22 6.68
N GLY A 233 -13.15 -9.57 7.96
CA GLY A 233 -14.26 -9.47 8.88
C GLY A 233 -15.30 -10.57 8.68
N GLY A 234 -16.31 -10.59 9.55
CA GLY A 234 -17.51 -11.42 9.46
C GLY A 234 -18.74 -10.61 9.87
N ASP A 235 -19.92 -11.23 9.84
CA ASP A 235 -21.18 -10.53 10.11
C ASP A 235 -21.18 -9.76 11.46
N ASP A 236 -20.46 -10.29 12.45
CA ASP A 236 -20.36 -9.71 13.80
C ASP A 236 -18.92 -9.30 14.21
N GLN A 237 -17.96 -9.28 13.27
CA GLN A 237 -16.56 -8.99 13.58
C GLN A 237 -15.93 -8.02 12.57
N PRO A 238 -15.27 -6.95 13.03
CA PRO A 238 -14.54 -6.05 12.13
C PRO A 238 -13.38 -6.79 11.44
N GLY A 239 -13.08 -6.42 10.20
CA GLY A 239 -11.98 -7.03 9.46
C GLY A 239 -10.60 -6.54 9.88
N LEU A 240 -10.51 -5.28 10.33
CA LEU A 240 -9.29 -4.68 10.84
C LEU A 240 -9.63 -3.59 11.85
N VAL A 241 -8.98 -3.65 13.02
CA VAL A 241 -9.22 -2.74 14.14
C VAL A 241 -7.94 -1.98 14.48
N ASP A 242 -8.08 -0.67 14.66
CA ASP A 242 -7.05 0.22 15.21
C ASP A 242 -5.68 0.12 14.52
N LEU A 243 -5.64 0.07 13.19
CA LEU A 243 -4.37 0.28 12.47
C LEU A 243 -3.90 1.70 12.73
N LYS A 244 -2.79 1.82 13.46
CA LYS A 244 -2.08 3.07 13.69
C LYS A 244 -0.76 3.00 12.96
N VAL A 245 -0.44 4.00 12.15
CA VAL A 245 0.88 4.12 11.50
C VAL A 245 1.43 5.49 11.79
N THR A 246 2.66 5.54 12.30
CA THR A 246 3.36 6.77 12.63
C THR A 246 4.74 6.80 11.99
N GLY A 247 5.28 7.99 11.73
CA GLY A 247 6.67 8.09 11.27
C GLY A 247 6.94 9.30 10.41
N ALA A 248 7.96 9.18 9.57
CA ALA A 248 8.36 10.22 8.64
C ALA A 248 9.00 9.63 7.39
N ILE A 249 8.74 10.27 6.25
CA ILE A 249 9.36 9.95 4.96
C ILE A 249 10.03 11.21 4.44
N LYS A 250 11.25 11.09 3.96
CA LYS A 250 12.05 12.20 3.44
C LYS A 250 12.38 11.91 1.99
N ASP A 251 12.42 12.93 1.14
CA ASP A 251 12.85 12.79 -0.24
C ASP A 251 14.31 12.34 -0.37
N THR A 252 15.14 12.71 0.61
CA THR A 252 16.55 12.43 0.71
C THR A 252 16.88 11.83 2.07
N GLY A 253 17.55 10.68 2.05
CA GLY A 253 17.94 9.95 3.24
C GLY A 253 16.86 9.00 3.77
N ALA A 254 17.14 8.44 4.95
CA ALA A 254 16.32 7.39 5.54
C ALA A 254 15.00 7.95 6.13
N GLY A 255 13.91 7.26 5.81
CA GLY A 255 12.60 7.40 6.44
C GLY A 255 12.13 6.08 7.02
N ALA A 256 11.18 6.13 7.95
CA ALA A 256 10.57 4.94 8.51
C ALA A 256 9.10 5.20 8.88
N LEU A 257 8.25 4.22 8.59
CA LEU A 257 6.91 4.12 9.10
C LEU A 257 6.84 2.97 10.09
N ARG A 258 6.24 3.21 11.25
CA ARG A 258 6.00 2.24 12.30
C ARG A 258 4.52 2.11 12.55
N GLY A 259 4.00 0.90 12.46
CA GLY A 259 2.59 0.63 12.66
C GLY A 259 2.34 -0.39 13.75
N ALA A 260 1.15 -0.25 14.34
CA ALA A 260 0.54 -1.25 15.18
C ALA A 260 -0.89 -1.51 14.72
N ILE A 261 -1.39 -2.73 14.89
CA ILE A 261 -2.76 -3.13 14.57
C ILE A 261 -3.29 -3.90 15.77
N GLY A 262 -4.48 -3.53 16.25
CA GLY A 262 -5.11 -4.24 17.37
C GLY A 262 -5.44 -5.68 17.00
N SER A 263 -6.23 -5.85 15.94
CA SER A 263 -6.54 -7.17 15.40
C SER A 263 -6.90 -7.14 13.92
N ILE A 264 -6.73 -8.30 13.28
CA ILE A 264 -7.20 -8.57 11.92
C ILE A 264 -7.95 -9.91 11.96
N ASP A 265 -9.18 -9.92 11.45
CA ASP A 265 -9.98 -11.14 11.28
C ASP A 265 -10.24 -11.39 9.81
N VAL A 266 -9.88 -12.59 9.34
CA VAL A 266 -9.97 -12.97 7.94
C VAL A 266 -10.50 -14.39 7.80
N THR A 267 -11.38 -14.64 6.84
CA THR A 267 -11.72 -15.98 6.34
C THR A 267 -11.01 -16.19 5.00
N ILE A 268 -10.39 -17.35 4.83
CA ILE A 268 -9.73 -17.73 3.58
C ILE A 268 -10.44 -18.94 3.01
N LYS A 269 -10.87 -18.87 1.76
CA LYS A 269 -11.52 -19.96 1.06
C LYS A 269 -10.78 -20.30 -0.22
N ASP A 270 -10.24 -21.52 -0.29
CA ASP A 270 -9.61 -22.11 -1.47
C ASP A 270 -8.51 -21.23 -2.09
N ALA A 271 -7.78 -20.50 -1.25
CA ALA A 271 -6.69 -19.63 -1.68
C ALA A 271 -5.51 -20.46 -2.19
N LYS A 272 -5.15 -20.26 -3.46
CA LYS A 272 -4.01 -20.96 -4.05
C LYS A 272 -2.70 -20.23 -3.74
N ILE A 273 -1.82 -20.86 -2.96
CA ILE A 273 -0.49 -20.38 -2.60
C ILE A 273 0.53 -21.38 -3.15
N GLY A 274 1.01 -21.12 -4.36
CA GLY A 274 1.89 -22.04 -5.08
C GLY A 274 1.20 -23.39 -5.33
N PRO A 275 1.79 -24.53 -4.93
CA PRO A 275 1.18 -25.86 -5.08
C PRO A 275 0.16 -26.22 -3.99
N VAL A 276 -0.09 -25.30 -3.05
CA VAL A 276 -0.96 -25.51 -1.88
C VAL A 276 -2.27 -24.74 -2.05
N MET A 277 -3.39 -25.38 -1.74
CA MET A 277 -4.66 -24.69 -1.57
C MET A 277 -4.97 -24.58 -0.08
N LEU A 278 -5.23 -23.36 0.38
CA LEU A 278 -5.44 -22.98 1.76
C LEU A 278 -6.90 -22.57 1.98
N THR A 279 -7.53 -23.17 2.98
CA THR A 279 -8.84 -22.75 3.50
C THR A 279 -8.74 -22.62 5.02
N ALA A 280 -9.28 -21.55 5.57
CA ALA A 280 -9.39 -21.31 6.99
C ALA A 280 -10.70 -20.54 7.25
N ASP A 281 -11.58 -21.11 8.05
CA ASP A 281 -12.88 -20.49 8.34
C ASP A 281 -12.70 -19.16 9.08
N ARG A 282 -11.72 -19.11 9.97
CA ARG A 282 -11.28 -17.89 10.64
C ARG A 282 -9.78 -17.94 10.83
N LEU A 283 -9.12 -16.85 10.48
CA LEU A 283 -7.73 -16.54 10.71
C LEU A 283 -7.71 -15.21 11.46
N HIS A 284 -7.44 -15.29 12.75
CA HIS A 284 -7.40 -14.15 13.65
C HIS A 284 -5.95 -13.84 14.01
N PHE A 285 -5.53 -12.62 13.69
CA PHE A 285 -4.25 -12.05 14.05
C PHE A 285 -4.48 -11.13 15.24
N ASP A 286 -3.89 -11.48 16.37
CA ASP A 286 -4.00 -10.75 17.63
C ASP A 286 -2.69 -10.01 17.88
N GLY A 287 -2.77 -8.67 17.91
CA GLY A 287 -1.63 -7.79 18.15
C GLY A 287 -0.56 -7.87 17.07
N LEU A 288 -0.59 -6.90 16.15
CA LEU A 288 0.58 -6.56 15.35
C LEU A 288 1.24 -5.36 16.01
N ASP A 289 2.28 -5.61 16.81
CA ASP A 289 2.91 -4.54 17.61
C ASP A 289 4.11 -3.90 16.91
N GLN A 290 4.65 -4.57 15.88
CA GLN A 290 5.81 -4.10 15.13
C GLN A 290 5.60 -4.29 13.63
N LEU A 291 4.93 -3.33 12.98
CA LEU A 291 5.06 -3.11 11.54
C LEU A 291 6.13 -2.04 11.34
N GLU A 292 7.24 -2.31 10.68
CA GLU A 292 8.22 -1.30 10.32
C GLU A 292 8.48 -1.35 8.82
N VAL A 293 8.30 -0.23 8.13
CA VAL A 293 8.67 -0.06 6.73
C VAL A 293 9.73 1.01 6.65
N VAL A 294 10.91 0.65 6.16
CA VAL A 294 12.06 1.55 6.00
C VAL A 294 12.10 2.04 4.56
N PHE A 295 12.42 3.32 4.39
CA PHE A 295 12.49 4.01 3.11
C PHE A 295 13.87 4.61 2.88
N ASP A 296 14.31 4.61 1.62
CA ASP A 296 15.36 5.47 1.08
C ASP A 296 14.72 6.43 0.08
N GLY A 297 14.65 7.72 0.44
CA GLY A 297 13.76 8.65 -0.24
C GLY A 297 12.30 8.24 -0.07
N PHE A 298 11.53 8.26 -1.17
CA PHE A 298 10.16 7.72 -1.24
C PHE A 298 10.10 6.23 -1.60
N THR A 299 11.24 5.53 -1.63
CA THR A 299 11.30 4.13 -2.04
C THR A 299 11.37 3.22 -0.82
N PRO A 300 10.41 2.31 -0.60
CA PRO A 300 10.52 1.32 0.46
C PRO A 300 11.68 0.36 0.14
N VAL A 301 12.50 0.05 1.15
CA VAL A 301 13.70 -0.80 1.05
C VAL A 301 13.60 -2.08 1.87
N SER A 302 12.91 -2.04 3.02
CA SER A 302 12.59 -3.21 3.83
C SER A 302 11.25 -3.04 4.52
N ALA A 303 10.56 -4.15 4.77
CA ALA A 303 9.40 -4.18 5.66
C ALA A 303 9.53 -5.36 6.62
N ARG A 304 9.22 -5.12 7.89
CA ARG A 304 9.20 -6.13 8.95
C ARG A 304 7.83 -6.10 9.61
N ALA A 305 7.26 -7.27 9.86
CA ALA A 305 6.06 -7.43 10.64
C ALA A 305 6.29 -8.49 11.72
N VAL A 306 5.92 -8.19 12.97
CA VAL A 306 5.87 -9.15 14.06
C VAL A 306 4.44 -9.21 14.57
N ILE A 307 3.88 -10.41 14.56
CA ILE A 307 2.52 -10.71 15.04
C ILE A 307 2.65 -11.64 16.23
N HIS A 308 2.10 -11.24 17.37
CA HIS A 308 2.27 -12.02 18.60
C HIS A 308 1.56 -13.36 18.54
N ARG A 309 0.34 -13.37 18.01
CA ARG A 309 -0.44 -14.58 17.91
C ARG A 309 -1.27 -14.61 16.66
N VAL A 310 -1.24 -15.76 15.99
CA VAL A 310 -2.15 -16.07 14.88
C VAL A 310 -2.91 -17.32 15.25
N THR A 311 -4.24 -17.24 15.25
CA THR A 311 -5.09 -18.41 15.46
C THR A 311 -5.89 -18.71 14.21
N ALA A 312 -5.96 -19.97 13.83
CA ALA A 312 -6.76 -20.44 12.72
C ALA A 312 -7.76 -21.48 13.21
N THR A 313 -9.01 -21.38 12.74
CA THR A 313 -10.04 -22.41 12.93
C THR A 313 -10.31 -23.13 11.62
N ASN A 314 -10.42 -24.45 11.68
CA ASN A 314 -10.65 -25.33 10.53
C ASN A 314 -9.65 -25.08 9.40
N LEU A 315 -8.37 -25.00 9.73
CA LEU A 315 -7.29 -24.84 8.76
C LEU A 315 -7.20 -26.11 7.90
N ARG A 316 -7.36 -25.94 6.58
CA ARG A 316 -7.19 -26.98 5.57
C ARG A 316 -6.11 -26.58 4.59
N LEU A 317 -5.16 -27.48 4.40
CA LEU A 317 -4.09 -27.38 3.41
C LEU A 317 -4.21 -28.58 2.46
N LYS A 318 -4.52 -28.34 1.20
CA LYS A 318 -4.46 -29.38 0.16
C LYS A 318 -3.15 -29.24 -0.59
N LEU A 319 -2.32 -30.27 -0.49
CA LEU A 319 -1.02 -30.38 -1.16
C LEU A 319 -1.19 -31.19 -2.45
N GLY A 320 -0.70 -30.67 -3.58
CA GLY A 320 -0.70 -31.40 -4.86
C GLY A 320 -1.82 -31.03 -5.84
N ALA A 321 -2.55 -29.94 -5.59
CA ALA A 321 -3.60 -29.42 -6.49
C ALA A 321 -3.06 -28.63 -7.71
N GLY A 322 -1.85 -28.98 -8.19
CA GLY A 322 -1.11 -28.25 -9.22
C GLY A 322 -0.87 -29.07 -10.48
N GLU A 323 -1.70 -28.81 -11.50
CA GLU A 323 -1.69 -29.30 -12.90
C GLU A 323 -1.99 -30.80 -13.17
N PRO A 324 -2.96 -31.11 -14.07
CA PRO A 324 -2.99 -32.44 -14.69
C PRO A 324 -1.76 -32.63 -15.58
N PRO A 325 -1.23 -33.85 -15.73
CA PRO A 325 -0.24 -34.11 -16.78
C PRO A 325 -0.83 -33.73 -18.14
N ALA A 326 -0.05 -33.00 -18.93
CA ALA A 326 -0.35 -32.66 -20.32
C ALA A 326 -0.52 -33.90 -21.20
#